data_AF-A0A022M7Q7-F1
#
_entry.id   AF-A0A022M7Q7-F1
#
_cell.length_a   1.000
_cell.length_b   1.000
_cell.length_c   1.000
_cell.angle_alpha   90.00
_cell.angle_beta   90.00
_cell.angle_gamma   90.00
#
_symmetry.space_group_name_H-M   'P 1'
#
loop_
_entity.id
_entity.type
_entity.pdbx_description
1 polymer ?
#
loop_
_entity_poly.entity_id
_entity_poly.type
_entity_poly.pdbx_seq_one_letter_code
_entity_poly.pdbx_strand_id
1 'polypeptide(L)'
;MDTRDLWWAAGQLALRGPVSGWPAIRWEEAVRRSARLLEPVWTRSDSAGPSTWALPGLALVLYADEREPEEVTVEQLVAALTSDTSVEERVREGVRRRGLDLEADSPLSALVVQLTQHRPPVETVGGFELPSMERSPGGSLLRVAARWAAPALTRCYLRAAG
;
A
#
# COMPACT_ATOMS: atom_id res chain seq x y z
N MET A 1 -7.78 -14.61 -7.27
CA MET A 1 -7.73 -13.40 -8.11
C MET A 1 -6.78 -13.57 -9.30
N ASP A 2 -7.28 -13.38 -10.51
CA ASP A 2 -6.50 -13.32 -11.75
C ASP A 2 -5.78 -11.96 -11.90
N THR A 3 -4.79 -11.85 -12.78
CA THR A 3 -4.12 -10.56 -13.12
C THR A 3 -5.14 -9.50 -13.56
N ARG A 4 -6.24 -9.93 -14.19
CA ARG A 4 -7.38 -9.06 -14.53
C ARG A 4 -8.01 -8.39 -13.31
N ASP A 5 -8.12 -9.12 -12.19
CA ASP A 5 -8.72 -8.58 -10.96
C ASP A 5 -7.81 -7.52 -10.33
N LEU A 6 -6.49 -7.70 -10.40
CA LEU A 6 -5.50 -6.70 -9.96
C LEU A 6 -5.65 -5.40 -10.77
N TRP A 7 -5.71 -5.49 -12.10
CA TRP A 7 -5.86 -4.33 -12.96
C TRP A 7 -7.23 -3.66 -12.84
N TRP A 8 -8.29 -4.44 -12.62
CA TRP A 8 -9.61 -3.91 -12.28
C TRP A 8 -9.57 -3.13 -10.95
N ALA A 9 -8.98 -3.71 -9.91
CA ALA A 9 -8.81 -3.03 -8.62
C ALA A 9 -7.96 -1.76 -8.74
N ALA A 10 -6.92 -1.77 -9.57
CA ALA A 10 -6.11 -0.59 -9.87
C ALA A 10 -6.94 0.50 -10.56
N GLY A 11 -7.81 0.16 -11.52
CA GLY A 11 -8.74 1.11 -12.13
C GLY A 11 -9.67 1.75 -11.10
N GLN A 12 -10.27 0.96 -10.21
CA GLN A 12 -11.13 1.47 -9.13
C GLN A 12 -10.36 2.36 -8.14
N LEU A 13 -9.11 2.03 -7.86
CA LEU A 13 -8.25 2.79 -6.96
C LEU A 13 -7.81 4.14 -7.57
N ALA A 14 -7.53 4.18 -8.88
CA ALA A 14 -7.17 5.41 -9.59
C ALA A 14 -8.29 6.47 -9.47
N LEU A 15 -9.56 6.05 -9.51
CA LEU A 15 -10.73 6.92 -9.33
C LEU A 15 -10.85 7.55 -7.92
N ARG A 16 -10.08 7.08 -6.94
CA ARG A 16 -10.04 7.68 -5.59
C ARG A 16 -9.06 8.84 -5.48
N GLY A 17 -8.35 9.20 -6.55
CA GLY A 17 -7.38 10.28 -6.55
C GLY A 17 -7.99 11.68 -6.51
N PRO A 18 -7.14 12.72 -6.51
CA PRO A 18 -7.57 14.09 -6.74
C PRO A 18 -8.30 14.23 -8.08
N VAL A 19 -9.22 15.20 -8.17
CA VAL A 19 -10.09 15.37 -9.35
C VAL A 19 -9.33 15.78 -10.61
N SER A 20 -8.25 16.55 -10.47
CA SER A 20 -7.51 17.08 -11.63
C SER A 20 -6.10 17.55 -11.29
N GLY A 21 -5.34 17.87 -12.34
CA GLY A 21 -4.01 18.45 -12.25
C GLY A 21 -2.91 17.44 -11.96
N TRP A 22 -1.74 17.96 -11.63
CA TRP A 22 -0.55 17.15 -11.40
C TRP A 22 -0.70 16.10 -10.27
N PRO A 23 -1.37 16.39 -9.13
CA PRO A 23 -1.63 15.37 -8.11
C PRO A 23 -2.47 14.18 -8.62
N ALA A 24 -3.43 14.42 -9.53
CA ALA A 24 -4.24 13.36 -10.13
C ALA A 24 -3.39 12.46 -11.04
N ILE A 25 -2.60 13.06 -11.93
CA ILE A 25 -1.70 12.33 -12.84
C ILE A 25 -0.71 11.46 -12.06
N ARG A 26 -0.10 12.04 -11.01
CA ARG A 26 0.86 11.32 -10.17
C ARG A 26 0.20 10.15 -9.43
N TRP A 27 -1.01 10.36 -8.91
CA TRP A 27 -1.76 9.28 -8.25
C TRP A 27 -2.04 8.14 -9.22
N GLU A 28 -2.51 8.44 -10.42
CA GLU A 28 -2.75 7.43 -11.46
C GLU A 28 -1.48 6.65 -11.81
N GLU A 29 -0.34 7.33 -11.95
CA GLU A 29 0.92 6.67 -12.26
C GLU A 29 1.43 5.83 -11.07
N ALA A 30 1.26 6.31 -9.84
CA ALA A 30 1.57 5.52 -8.64
C ALA A 30 0.74 4.24 -8.56
N VAL A 31 -0.56 4.32 -8.85
CA VAL A 31 -1.47 3.17 -8.90
C VAL A 31 -1.07 2.20 -10.01
N ARG A 32 -0.80 2.71 -11.21
CA ARG A 32 -0.35 1.90 -12.36
C ARG A 32 0.97 1.20 -12.08
N ARG A 33 1.95 1.93 -11.54
CA ARG A 33 3.26 1.41 -11.18
C ARG A 33 3.15 0.34 -10.10
N SER A 34 2.31 0.57 -9.09
CA SER A 34 2.02 -0.43 -8.07
C SER A 34 1.44 -1.72 -8.67
N ALA A 35 0.45 -1.62 -9.57
CA ALA A 35 -0.12 -2.79 -10.24
C ALA A 35 0.93 -3.56 -11.05
N ARG A 36 1.77 -2.86 -11.84
CA ARG A 36 2.88 -3.50 -12.59
C ARG A 36 3.86 -4.25 -11.69
N LEU A 37 4.20 -3.66 -10.55
CA LEU A 37 5.12 -4.28 -9.59
C LEU A 37 4.52 -5.53 -8.96
N LEU A 38 3.21 -5.52 -8.72
CA LEU A 38 2.51 -6.62 -8.08
C LEU A 38 2.13 -7.74 -9.04
N GLU A 39 1.92 -7.45 -10.32
CA GLU A 39 1.45 -8.42 -11.32
C GLU A 39 2.21 -9.77 -11.31
N PRO A 40 3.57 -9.81 -11.27
CA PRO A 40 4.30 -11.07 -11.26
C PRO A 40 4.22 -11.86 -9.94
N VAL A 41 3.87 -11.19 -8.84
CA VAL A 41 3.79 -11.78 -7.49
C VAL A 41 2.34 -11.95 -7.00
N TRP A 42 1.36 -11.54 -7.83
CA TRP A 42 -0.05 -11.60 -7.48
C TRP A 42 -0.58 -13.02 -7.65
N THR A 43 -0.90 -13.71 -6.54
CA THR A 43 -1.35 -15.11 -6.60
C THR A 43 -2.86 -15.24 -6.46
N ARG A 44 -3.43 -16.28 -7.10
CA ARG A 44 -4.88 -16.52 -7.11
C ARG A 44 -5.46 -16.87 -5.75
N SER A 45 -4.65 -17.43 -4.85
CA SER A 45 -5.03 -17.86 -3.49
C SER A 45 -5.29 -16.70 -2.52
N ASP A 46 -4.82 -15.51 -2.85
CA ASP A 46 -4.74 -14.38 -1.94
C ASP A 46 -6.02 -13.50 -1.92
N SER A 47 -7.19 -14.13 -2.00
CA SER A 47 -8.50 -13.44 -1.96
C SER A 47 -8.82 -12.81 -0.60
N ALA A 48 -8.10 -13.20 0.44
CA ALA A 48 -8.11 -12.59 1.76
C ALA A 48 -6.70 -12.71 2.36
N GLY A 49 -6.14 -11.61 2.87
CA GLY A 49 -4.84 -11.65 3.54
C GLY A 49 -4.04 -10.35 3.45
N PRO A 50 -2.77 -10.38 3.86
CA PRO A 50 -1.90 -9.20 3.86
C PRO A 50 -1.72 -8.53 2.49
N SER A 51 -1.81 -9.33 1.42
CA SER A 51 -1.75 -8.92 0.01
C SER A 51 -2.92 -8.02 -0.43
N THR A 52 -4.09 -8.11 0.24
CA THR A 52 -5.27 -7.29 -0.08
C THR A 52 -4.97 -5.79 -0.02
N TRP A 53 -4.05 -5.40 0.86
CA TRP A 53 -3.65 -4.01 1.07
C TRP A 53 -2.38 -3.63 0.29
N ALA A 54 -1.75 -4.57 -0.42
CA ALA A 54 -0.49 -4.34 -1.11
C ALA A 54 -0.61 -3.32 -2.24
N LEU A 55 -1.67 -3.41 -3.08
CA LEU A 55 -1.90 -2.44 -4.16
C LEU A 55 -2.08 -1.00 -3.62
N PRO A 56 -3.06 -0.71 -2.75
CA PRO A 56 -3.23 0.66 -2.28
C PRO A 56 -2.09 1.12 -1.35
N GLY A 57 -1.45 0.20 -0.62
CA GLY A 57 -0.29 0.52 0.22
C GLY A 57 0.93 0.95 -0.59
N LEU A 58 1.30 0.18 -1.62
CA LEU A 58 2.41 0.53 -2.51
C LEU A 58 2.12 1.81 -3.31
N ALA A 59 0.89 1.97 -3.80
CA ALA A 59 0.48 3.20 -4.49
C ALA A 59 0.64 4.43 -3.59
N LEU A 60 0.27 4.35 -2.31
CA LEU A 60 0.49 5.45 -1.36
C LEU A 60 1.97 5.73 -1.10
N VAL A 61 2.81 4.70 -0.97
CA VAL A 61 4.26 4.88 -0.78
C VAL A 61 4.88 5.58 -1.99
N LEU A 62 4.54 5.14 -3.21
CA LEU A 62 4.99 5.77 -4.46
C LEU A 62 4.46 7.20 -4.60
N TYR A 63 3.19 7.42 -4.28
CA TYR A 63 2.59 8.76 -4.34
C TYR A 63 3.20 9.72 -3.30
N ALA A 64 3.62 9.21 -2.14
CA ALA A 64 4.27 9.97 -1.07
C ALA A 64 5.76 10.21 -1.32
N ASP A 65 6.41 9.47 -2.21
CA ASP A 65 7.83 9.65 -2.55
C ASP A 65 8.08 10.94 -3.34
N GLU A 66 9.16 11.68 -3.04
CA GLU A 66 9.54 12.93 -3.71
C GLU A 66 9.75 12.79 -5.22
N ARG A 67 10.26 11.64 -5.68
CA ARG A 67 10.52 11.31 -7.10
C ARG A 67 9.28 10.83 -7.83
N GLU A 68 9.23 10.97 -9.15
CA GLU A 68 8.09 10.45 -9.92
C GLU A 68 7.92 8.94 -9.68
N PRO A 69 6.67 8.42 -9.65
CA PRO A 69 6.44 7.01 -9.33
C PRO A 69 7.23 6.02 -10.21
N GLU A 70 7.45 6.35 -11.49
CA GLU A 70 8.25 5.57 -12.42
C GLU A 70 9.76 5.61 -12.14
N GLU A 71 10.26 6.65 -11.47
CA GLU A 71 11.68 6.84 -11.13
C GLU A 71 12.09 6.10 -9.86
N VAL A 72 11.13 5.73 -9.01
CA VAL A 72 11.39 4.96 -7.79
C VAL A 72 11.80 3.53 -8.16
N THR A 73 13.06 3.18 -7.88
CA THR A 73 13.56 1.83 -8.11
C THR A 73 12.97 0.83 -7.12
N VAL A 74 13.04 -0.47 -7.44
CA VAL A 74 12.51 -1.50 -6.53
C VAL A 74 13.29 -1.53 -5.21
N GLU A 75 14.61 -1.32 -5.25
CA GLU A 75 15.46 -1.23 -4.06
C GLU A 75 15.04 -0.07 -3.17
N GLN A 76 14.77 1.10 -3.76
CA GLN A 76 14.32 2.29 -3.03
C GLN A 76 12.94 2.08 -2.41
N LEU A 77 12.03 1.45 -3.16
CA LEU A 77 10.70 1.11 -2.67
C LEU A 77 10.77 0.10 -1.51
N VAL A 78 11.56 -0.96 -1.64
CA VAL A 78 11.77 -1.95 -0.56
C VAL A 78 12.35 -1.26 0.67
N ALA A 79 13.37 -0.41 0.51
CA ALA A 79 13.95 0.36 1.62
C ALA A 79 12.91 1.25 2.30
N ALA A 80 12.02 1.90 1.54
CA ALA A 80 10.93 2.72 2.09
C ALA A 80 9.90 1.90 2.88
N LEU A 81 9.68 0.64 2.50
CA LEU A 81 8.75 -0.28 3.19
C LEU A 81 9.36 -0.90 4.46
N THR A 82 10.69 -1.02 4.54
CA THR A 82 11.37 -1.72 5.64
C THR A 82 12.19 -0.82 6.56
N SER A 83 12.20 0.51 6.35
CA SER A 83 13.00 1.41 7.18
C SER A 83 12.56 1.44 8.65
N ASP A 84 13.47 1.89 9.52
CA ASP A 84 13.17 2.11 10.95
C ASP A 84 12.11 3.20 11.20
N THR A 85 12.04 4.21 10.34
CA THR A 85 10.91 5.17 10.34
C THR A 85 9.63 4.44 9.93
N SER A 86 8.55 4.65 10.68
CA SER A 86 7.28 3.99 10.38
C SER A 86 6.79 4.35 8.97
N VAL A 87 6.43 3.33 8.17
CA VAL A 87 5.91 3.53 6.80
C VAL A 87 4.67 4.43 6.82
N GLU A 88 3.89 4.39 7.90
CA GLU A 88 2.75 5.26 8.13
C GLU A 88 3.12 6.73 8.23
N GLU A 89 4.14 7.07 9.01
CA GLU A 89 4.62 8.44 9.16
C GLU A 89 5.22 8.96 7.86
N ARG A 90 6.02 8.14 7.16
CA ARG A 90 6.56 8.50 5.84
C ARG A 90 5.45 8.83 4.86
N VAL A 91 4.42 7.99 4.77
CA VAL A 91 3.29 8.25 3.86
C VAL A 91 2.55 9.52 4.27
N ARG A 92 2.16 9.67 5.54
CA ARG A 92 1.42 10.86 6.01
C ARG A 92 2.19 12.15 5.75
N GLU A 93 3.48 12.15 6.04
CA GLU A 93 4.32 13.32 5.86
C GLU A 93 4.55 13.62 4.38
N GLY A 94 4.83 12.60 3.56
CA GLY A 94 5.02 12.75 2.12
C GLY A 94 3.77 13.27 1.41
N VAL A 95 2.58 12.79 1.76
CA VAL A 95 1.33 13.31 1.16
C VAL A 95 0.98 14.72 1.65
N ARG A 96 1.26 15.07 2.91
CA ARG A 96 1.10 16.45 3.41
C ARG A 96 2.02 17.43 2.72
N ARG A 97 3.28 17.06 2.49
CA ARG A 97 4.24 17.87 1.70
C ARG A 97 3.76 18.14 0.28
N ARG A 98 2.88 17.29 -0.26
CA ARG A 98 2.20 17.49 -1.54
C ARG A 98 0.91 18.29 -1.48
N GLY A 99 0.58 18.86 -0.33
CA GLY A 99 -0.64 19.63 -0.14
C GLY A 99 -1.90 18.79 -0.01
N LEU A 100 -1.79 17.46 0.21
CA LEU A 100 -2.95 16.66 0.57
C LEU A 100 -3.35 16.98 2.02
N ASP A 101 -4.52 17.57 2.20
CA ASP A 101 -5.15 17.74 3.50
C ASP A 101 -5.77 16.41 3.94
N LEU A 102 -5.29 15.86 5.06
CA LEU A 102 -5.77 14.59 5.59
C LEU A 102 -7.11 14.71 6.33
N GLU A 103 -7.51 15.92 6.70
CA GLU A 103 -8.81 16.20 7.34
C GLU A 103 -9.90 16.53 6.31
N ALA A 104 -9.51 16.71 5.03
CA ALA A 104 -10.46 16.96 3.96
C ALA A 104 -11.32 15.72 3.67
N ASP A 105 -12.59 15.97 3.31
CA ASP A 105 -13.53 14.94 2.85
C ASP A 105 -13.23 14.56 1.39
N SER A 106 -12.05 13.98 1.16
CA SER A 106 -11.62 13.46 -0.14
C SER A 106 -11.38 11.95 -0.08
N PRO A 107 -11.67 11.20 -1.17
CA PRO A 107 -11.45 9.76 -1.19
C PRO A 107 -9.98 9.35 -0.94
N LEU A 108 -9.02 10.17 -1.39
CA LEU A 108 -7.60 9.91 -1.16
C LEU A 108 -7.20 10.18 0.29
N SER A 109 -7.70 11.27 0.90
CA SER A 109 -7.48 11.57 2.32
C SER A 109 -8.04 10.45 3.20
N ALA A 110 -9.28 10.01 2.92
CA ALA A 110 -9.91 8.88 3.60
C ALA A 110 -9.11 7.58 3.45
N LEU A 111 -8.55 7.31 2.25
CA LEU A 111 -7.70 6.14 2.02
C LEU A 111 -6.39 6.21 2.84
N VAL A 112 -5.73 7.37 2.89
CA VAL A 112 -4.52 7.57 3.71
C VAL A 112 -4.84 7.33 5.18
N VAL A 113 -5.93 7.91 5.69
CA VAL A 113 -6.37 7.71 7.07
C VAL A 113 -6.65 6.23 7.31
N GLN A 114 -7.46 5.58 6.47
CA GLN A 114 -7.82 4.17 6.59
C GLN A 114 -6.59 3.25 6.65
N LEU A 115 -5.59 3.49 5.78
CA LEU A 115 -4.43 2.62 5.68
C LEU A 115 -3.38 2.87 6.76
N THR A 116 -3.27 4.11 7.26
CA THR A 116 -2.25 4.47 8.24
C THR A 116 -2.76 4.40 9.68
N GLN A 117 -4.07 4.43 9.91
CA GLN A 117 -4.66 4.38 11.24
C GLN A 117 -4.23 3.11 11.99
N HIS A 118 -3.75 3.31 13.21
CA HIS A 118 -3.39 2.21 14.09
C HIS A 118 -4.67 1.51 14.59
N ARG A 119 -4.71 0.19 14.46
CA ARG A 119 -5.76 -0.65 15.03
C ARG A 119 -5.17 -1.48 16.17
N PRO A 120 -5.87 -1.58 17.32
CA PRO A 120 -5.43 -2.42 18.41
C PRO A 120 -5.35 -3.88 17.95
N PRO A 121 -4.50 -4.70 18.59
CA PRO A 121 -4.51 -6.14 18.35
C PRO A 121 -5.89 -6.71 18.66
N VAL A 122 -6.31 -7.68 17.84
CA VAL A 122 -7.58 -8.39 18.03
C VAL A 122 -7.24 -9.81 18.43
N GLU A 123 -7.41 -10.09 19.72
CA GLU A 123 -7.16 -11.40 20.32
C GLU A 123 -8.45 -12.11 20.70
N THR A 124 -9.55 -11.37 20.80
CA THR A 124 -10.88 -11.90 21.17
C THR A 124 -11.98 -11.33 20.28
N VAL A 125 -12.98 -12.14 19.97
CA VAL A 125 -14.21 -11.71 19.28
C VAL A 125 -15.41 -12.27 20.03
N GLY A 126 -16.34 -11.39 20.44
CA GLY A 126 -17.54 -11.80 21.20
C GLY A 126 -17.24 -12.47 22.55
N GLY A 127 -16.08 -12.16 23.16
CA GLY A 127 -15.64 -12.77 24.42
C GLY A 127 -14.89 -14.09 24.28
N PHE A 128 -14.70 -14.61 23.06
CA PHE A 128 -13.91 -15.81 22.80
C PHE A 128 -12.51 -15.45 22.30
N GLU A 129 -11.48 -16.10 22.84
CA GLU A 129 -10.12 -15.99 22.31
C GLU A 129 -10.06 -16.57 20.89
N LEU A 130 -9.49 -15.80 19.98
CA LEU A 130 -9.22 -16.26 18.62
C LEU A 130 -8.04 -17.25 18.62
N PRO A 131 -8.09 -18.28 17.76
CA PRO A 131 -6.93 -19.10 17.44
C PRO A 131 -5.73 -18.23 17.02
N SER A 132 -4.51 -18.65 17.32
CA SER A 132 -3.29 -17.88 17.04
C SER A 132 -3.15 -17.41 15.58
N MET A 133 -3.68 -18.18 14.63
CA MET A 133 -3.70 -17.85 13.20
C MET A 133 -4.75 -16.78 12.82
N GLU A 134 -5.74 -16.55 13.68
CA GLU A 134 -6.80 -15.57 13.49
C GLU A 134 -6.56 -14.28 14.30
N ARG A 135 -5.61 -14.31 15.25
CA ARG A 135 -5.21 -13.12 16.01
C ARG A 135 -4.58 -12.09 15.10
N SER A 136 -5.07 -10.86 15.17
CA SER A 136 -4.42 -9.73 14.53
C SER A 136 -3.37 -9.15 15.48
N PRO A 137 -2.09 -9.03 15.07
CA PRO A 137 -1.05 -8.42 15.91
C PRO A 137 -1.24 -6.89 16.09
N GLY A 138 -2.31 -6.32 15.55
CA GLY A 138 -2.57 -4.89 15.53
C GLY A 138 -1.65 -4.15 14.55
N GLY A 139 -1.69 -2.82 14.61
CA GLY A 139 -0.96 -1.95 13.69
C GLY A 139 -1.85 -1.38 12.59
N SER A 140 -1.23 -0.90 11.52
CA SER A 140 -1.93 -0.31 10.39
C SER A 140 -2.03 -1.27 9.21
N LEU A 141 -3.01 -1.06 8.33
CA LEU A 141 -3.12 -1.85 7.10
C LEU A 141 -1.92 -1.60 6.16
N LEU A 142 -1.35 -0.40 6.18
CA LEU A 142 -0.15 -0.06 5.42
C LEU A 142 1.06 -0.88 5.90
N ARG A 143 1.20 -1.11 7.20
CA ARG A 143 2.26 -1.96 7.74
C ARG A 143 2.08 -3.43 7.38
N VAL A 144 0.83 -3.89 7.36
CA VAL A 144 0.49 -5.24 6.89
C VAL A 144 0.86 -5.39 5.40
N ALA A 145 0.50 -4.40 4.58
CA ALA A 145 0.89 -4.33 3.17
C ALA A 145 2.42 -4.36 3.00
N ALA A 146 3.15 -3.54 3.75
CA ALA A 146 4.61 -3.46 3.69
C ALA A 146 5.30 -4.76 4.06
N ARG A 147 4.84 -5.43 5.14
CA ARG A 147 5.36 -6.73 5.58
C ARG A 147 5.20 -7.83 4.54
N TRP A 148 4.15 -7.77 3.72
CA TRP A 148 3.95 -8.72 2.63
C TRP A 148 4.72 -8.30 1.37
N ALA A 149 4.64 -7.03 0.97
CA ALA A 149 5.18 -6.53 -0.28
C ALA A 149 6.71 -6.53 -0.30
N ALA A 150 7.38 -6.11 0.79
CA ALA A 150 8.84 -6.03 0.83
C ALA A 150 9.55 -7.37 0.52
N PRO A 151 9.21 -8.51 1.18
CA PRO A 151 9.81 -9.80 0.83
C PRO A 151 9.36 -10.34 -0.52
N ALA A 152 8.12 -10.04 -0.97
CA ALA A 152 7.64 -10.45 -2.28
C ALA A 152 8.43 -9.76 -3.41
N LEU A 153 8.58 -8.44 -3.34
CA LEU A 153 9.34 -7.63 -4.31
C LEU A 153 10.82 -7.99 -4.29
N THR A 154 11.43 -8.14 -3.10
CA THR A 154 12.83 -8.56 -2.96
C THR A 154 13.08 -9.90 -3.67
N ARG A 155 12.22 -10.89 -3.46
CA ARG A 155 12.37 -12.21 -4.07
C ARG A 155 12.15 -12.18 -5.59
N CYS A 156 11.19 -11.41 -6.07
CA CYS A 156 10.85 -11.35 -7.50
C CYS A 156 11.84 -10.54 -8.32
N TYR A 157 12.31 -9.40 -7.81
CA TYR A 157 13.08 -8.43 -8.60
C TYR A 157 14.54 -8.32 -8.19
N LEU A 158 14.86 -8.49 -6.90
CA LEU A 158 16.22 -8.24 -6.40
C LEU A 158 17.07 -9.51 -6.31
N ARG A 159 16.45 -10.66 -6.01
CA ARG A 159 17.15 -11.96 -5.99
C ARG A 159 17.36 -12.60 -7.36
N ALA A 160 16.61 -12.17 -8.37
CA ALA A 160 16.78 -12.65 -9.75
C ALA A 160 17.94 -11.94 -10.50
N ALA A 161 18.54 -10.92 -9.88
CA ALA A 161 19.58 -10.07 -10.47
C ALA A 161 21.01 -10.36 -9.94
N GLY A 162 21.19 -11.43 -9.14
CA GLY A 162 22.49 -11.90 -8.64
C GLY A 162 22.73 -13.35 -9.01
#